data_AF-Q4C7H4-F1
#
_entry.id   AF-Q4C7H4-F1
#
_cell.length_a   1.000
_cell.length_b   1.000
_cell.length_c   1.000
_cell.angle_alpha   90.00
_cell.angle_beta   90.00
_cell.angle_gamma   90.00
#
_symmetry.space_group_name_H-M   'P 1'
#
loop_
_entity.id
_entity.type
_entity.pdbx_description
1 polymer ?
#
loop_
_entity_poly.entity_id
_entity_poly.type
_entity_poly.pdbx_seq_one_letter_code
_entity_poly.pdbx_strand_id
1 'polypeptide(L)'
;MNSSFLPPDDLPSWVPSDLELSWELNDVVSDLFYNSCDEETQRLLSKCGWNLTTGRDGLTLVLICPKNGLTWQILKSLENVGQYLHLLGEQARIRIYPPPKTGSPMNVII
;
A
#
# COMPACT_ATOMS: atom_id res chain seq x y z
N MET A 1 -21.67 18.47 35.60
CA MET A 1 -21.06 17.97 34.35
C MET A 1 -21.12 19.13 33.35
N ASN A 2 -19.99 19.79 33.09
CA ASN A 2 -19.93 20.95 32.21
C ASN A 2 -19.69 20.45 30.79
N SER A 3 -20.72 20.51 29.95
CA SER A 3 -20.60 20.30 28.50
C SER A 3 -19.87 21.51 27.91
N SER A 4 -18.72 21.30 27.29
CA SER A 4 -17.95 22.36 26.62
C SER A 4 -18.82 23.04 25.54
N PHE A 5 -19.00 24.37 25.67
CA PHE A 5 -19.83 25.24 24.81
C PHE A 5 -19.02 25.89 23.67
N LEU A 6 -18.15 25.15 22.99
CA LEU A 6 -17.44 25.73 21.85
C LEU A 6 -18.28 25.60 20.58
N PRO A 7 -18.37 26.66 19.74
CA PRO A 7 -18.97 26.55 18.43
C PRO A 7 -18.21 25.52 17.57
N PRO A 8 -18.87 24.88 16.59
CA PRO A 8 -18.31 23.75 15.85
C PRO A 8 -17.01 24.06 15.10
N ASP A 9 -16.77 25.33 14.72
CA ASP A 9 -15.50 25.80 14.11
C ASP A 9 -14.32 25.91 15.09
N ASP A 10 -14.59 26.06 16.40
CA ASP A 10 -13.57 26.12 17.47
C ASP A 10 -13.36 24.76 18.15
N LEU A 11 -14.05 23.71 17.70
CA LEU A 11 -13.77 22.35 18.13
C LEU A 11 -12.47 21.89 17.45
N PRO A 12 -11.51 21.30 18.18
CA PRO A 12 -10.36 20.68 17.55
C PRO A 12 -10.86 19.63 16.57
N SER A 13 -10.35 19.65 15.33
CA SER A 13 -10.64 18.61 14.35
C SER A 13 -10.32 17.26 15.00
N TRP A 14 -11.35 16.43 15.18
CA TRP A 14 -11.21 15.08 15.73
C TRP A 14 -10.64 14.16 14.66
N VAL A 15 -9.47 14.50 14.13
CA VAL A 15 -8.61 13.55 13.46
C VAL A 15 -7.78 12.95 14.58
N PRO A 16 -7.93 11.66 14.90
CA PRO A 16 -7.07 11.02 15.87
C PRO A 16 -5.63 11.23 15.39
N SER A 17 -4.72 11.73 16.25
CA SER A 17 -3.32 11.94 15.86
C SER A 17 -2.68 10.68 15.27
N ASP A 18 -3.17 9.51 15.68
CA ASP A 18 -2.77 8.20 15.15
C ASP A 18 -3.08 8.03 13.65
N LEU A 19 -4.13 8.67 13.12
CA LEU A 19 -4.50 8.58 11.71
C LEU A 19 -3.50 9.34 10.84
N GLU A 20 -3.16 10.57 11.22
CA GLU A 20 -2.19 11.40 10.50
C GLU A 20 -0.81 10.73 10.49
N LEU A 21 -0.38 10.23 11.66
CA LEU A 21 0.86 9.43 11.78
C LEU A 21 0.85 8.17 10.90
N SER A 22 -0.31 7.51 10.75
CA SER A 22 -0.41 6.34 9.88
C SER A 22 -0.26 6.70 8.40
N TRP A 23 -0.73 7.87 7.97
CA TRP A 23 -0.56 8.33 6.59
C TRP A 23 0.89 8.65 6.29
N GLU A 24 1.56 9.41 7.17
CA GLU A 24 2.98 9.72 7.05
C GLU A 24 3.84 8.45 7.04
N LEU A 25 3.51 7.48 7.90
CA LEU A 25 4.19 6.18 7.91
C LEU A 25 4.00 5.44 6.58
N ASN A 26 2.78 5.40 6.03
CA ASN A 26 2.52 4.74 4.76
C ASN A 26 3.26 5.41 3.60
N ASP A 27 3.35 6.75 3.60
CA ASP A 27 4.06 7.52 2.59
C ASP A 27 5.56 7.20 2.61
N VAL A 28 6.19 7.34 3.78
CA VAL A 28 7.63 7.06 3.97
C VAL A 28 7.99 5.62 3.63
N VAL A 29 7.16 4.64 4.05
CA VAL A 29 7.43 3.23 3.74
C VAL A 29 7.22 2.95 2.25
N SER A 30 6.26 3.61 1.59
CA SER A 30 6.08 3.51 0.14
C SER A 30 7.31 4.01 -0.62
N ASP A 31 7.87 5.15 -0.19
CA ASP A 31 9.11 5.68 -0.77
C ASP A 31 10.31 4.76 -0.55
N LEU A 32 10.48 4.24 0.67
CA LEU A 32 11.54 3.28 0.98
C LEU A 32 11.42 2.01 0.11
N PHE A 33 10.21 1.48 -0.02
CA PHE A 33 9.93 0.34 -0.89
C PHE A 33 10.31 0.62 -2.34
N TYR A 34 9.78 1.69 -2.91
CA TYR A 34 10.01 2.00 -4.32
C TYR A 34 11.49 2.26 -4.62
N ASN A 35 12.18 2.98 -3.74
CA ASN A 35 13.62 3.27 -3.88
C ASN A 35 14.51 2.03 -3.68
N SER A 36 14.05 1.04 -2.91
CA SER A 36 14.78 -0.23 -2.75
C SER A 36 14.66 -1.17 -3.96
N CYS A 37 13.62 -1.00 -4.77
CA CYS A 37 13.36 -1.83 -5.94
C CYS A 37 14.38 -1.57 -7.06
N ASP A 38 14.72 -2.60 -7.83
CA ASP A 38 15.52 -2.48 -9.05
C ASP A 38 14.76 -1.74 -10.18
N GLU A 39 15.50 -1.32 -11.20
CA GLU A 39 14.97 -0.53 -12.33
C GLU A 39 13.84 -1.26 -13.09
N GLU A 40 13.89 -2.58 -13.22
CA GLU A 40 12.85 -3.35 -13.90
C GLU A 40 11.56 -3.35 -13.07
N THR A 41 11.67 -3.61 -11.77
CA THR A 41 10.55 -3.58 -10.82
C THR A 41 9.92 -2.19 -10.74
N GLN A 42 10.71 -1.12 -10.64
CA GLN A 42 10.22 0.27 -10.66
C GLN A 42 9.47 0.60 -11.96
N ARG A 43 10.01 0.21 -13.11
CA ARG A 43 9.35 0.38 -14.42
C ARG A 43 8.04 -0.39 -14.54
N LEU A 44 7.91 -1.51 -13.84
CA LEU A 44 6.69 -2.29 -13.83
C LEU A 44 5.64 -1.67 -12.91
N LEU A 45 6.05 -1.29 -11.69
CA LEU A 45 5.19 -0.62 -10.71
C LEU A 45 4.63 0.70 -11.25
N SER A 46 5.46 1.53 -11.92
CA SER A 46 5.01 2.78 -12.55
C SER A 46 3.96 2.63 -13.66
N LYS A 47 3.78 1.41 -14.20
CA LYS A 47 2.72 1.10 -15.19
C LYS A 47 1.43 0.62 -14.54
N CYS A 48 1.43 0.35 -13.25
CA CYS A 48 0.25 -0.03 -12.46
C CYS A 48 -0.03 1.05 -11.41
N GLY A 49 -1.28 1.12 -10.92
CA GLY A 49 -1.55 1.82 -9.67
C GLY A 49 -1.08 0.94 -8.52
N TRP A 50 -0.34 1.49 -7.57
CA TRP A 50 0.07 0.74 -6.39
C TRP A 50 0.02 1.61 -5.15
N ASN A 51 -0.15 0.95 -4.00
CA ASN A 51 -0.13 1.60 -2.70
C ASN A 51 0.37 0.61 -1.65
N LEU A 52 1.15 1.09 -0.71
CA LEU A 52 1.59 0.31 0.44
C LEU A 52 0.85 0.77 1.69
N THR A 53 0.31 -0.17 2.45
CA THR A 53 -0.31 0.13 3.74
C THR A 53 0.30 -0.70 4.84
N THR A 54 0.57 -0.04 5.97
CA THR A 54 0.95 -0.68 7.23
C THR A 54 -0.32 -0.92 8.05
N GLY A 55 -0.43 -2.11 8.63
CA GLY A 55 -1.57 -2.46 9.47
C GLY A 55 -1.18 -3.47 10.53
N ARG A 56 -2.17 -3.91 11.31
CA ARG A 56 -1.96 -4.90 12.39
C ARG A 56 -1.43 -6.24 11.87
N ASP A 57 -1.81 -6.61 10.64
CA ASP A 57 -1.40 -7.85 9.97
C ASP A 57 -0.08 -7.71 9.20
N GLY A 58 0.66 -6.60 9.38
CA GLY A 58 1.90 -6.30 8.67
C GLY A 58 1.69 -5.42 7.43
N LEU A 59 2.66 -5.50 6.51
CA LEU A 59 2.70 -4.70 5.29
C LEU A 59 1.76 -5.28 4.23
N THR A 60 0.96 -4.43 3.60
CA THR A 60 0.11 -4.82 2.48
C THR A 60 0.42 -3.97 1.26
N LEU A 61 0.94 -4.60 0.21
CA LEU A 61 1.09 -4.00 -1.11
C LEU A 61 -0.18 -4.26 -1.93
N VAL A 62 -0.86 -3.19 -2.34
CA VAL A 62 -2.00 -3.25 -3.24
C VAL A 62 -1.53 -2.86 -4.64
N LEU A 63 -1.83 -3.70 -5.64
CA LEU A 63 -1.50 -3.51 -7.04
C LEU A 63 -2.76 -3.53 -7.89
N ILE A 64 -2.93 -2.51 -8.72
CA ILE A 64 -4.05 -2.35 -9.65
C ILE A 64 -3.45 -2.15 -11.04
N CYS A 65 -3.44 -3.22 -11.84
CA CYS A 65 -2.85 -3.17 -13.18
C CYS A 65 -3.93 -3.00 -14.25
N PRO A 66 -3.81 -2.03 -15.17
CA PRO A 66 -4.85 -1.73 -16.16
C PRO A 66 -4.89 -2.73 -17.33
N LYS A 67 -3.85 -3.54 -17.52
CA LYS A 67 -3.73 -4.50 -18.64
C LYS A 67 -3.38 -5.89 -18.12
N ASN A 68 -4.01 -6.93 -18.67
CA ASN A 68 -3.74 -8.32 -18.30
C ASN A 68 -2.26 -8.72 -18.46
N GLY A 69 -1.57 -8.17 -19.48
CA GLY A 69 -0.14 -8.43 -19.68
C GLY A 69 0.75 -7.91 -18.55
N LEU A 70 0.37 -6.80 -17.91
CA LEU A 70 1.11 -6.24 -16.77
C LEU A 70 0.91 -7.10 -15.51
N THR A 71 -0.29 -7.63 -15.30
CA THR A 71 -0.56 -8.58 -14.22
C THR A 71 0.36 -9.80 -14.31
N TRP A 72 0.55 -10.36 -15.52
CA TRP A 72 1.46 -11.49 -15.71
C TRP A 72 2.94 -11.13 -15.46
N GLN A 73 3.36 -9.93 -15.85
CA GLN A 73 4.72 -9.45 -15.54
C GLN A 73 4.92 -9.29 -14.04
N ILE A 74 3.96 -8.70 -13.32
CA ILE A 74 3.99 -8.60 -11.84
C ILE A 74 4.08 -9.99 -11.20
N LEU A 75 3.29 -10.94 -11.71
CA LEU A 75 3.29 -12.31 -11.20
C LEU A 75 4.65 -13.00 -11.40
N LYS A 76 5.40 -12.66 -12.44
CA LYS A 76 6.77 -13.18 -12.64
C LYS A 76 7.79 -12.53 -11.71
N SER A 77 7.62 -11.24 -11.41
CA SER A 77 8.51 -10.49 -10.51
C SER A 77 8.10 -10.58 -9.03
N LEU A 78 7.11 -11.43 -8.70
CA LEU A 78 6.54 -11.57 -7.35
C LEU A 78 7.58 -11.90 -6.29
N GLU A 79 8.53 -12.76 -6.62
CA GLU A 79 9.60 -13.16 -5.71
C GLU A 79 10.50 -11.97 -5.36
N ASN A 80 10.96 -11.22 -6.36
CA ASN A 80 11.78 -10.02 -6.14
C ASN A 80 11.01 -8.96 -5.33
N VAL A 81 9.75 -8.70 -5.70
CA VAL A 81 8.90 -7.77 -4.94
C VAL A 81 8.72 -8.23 -3.50
N GLY A 82 8.54 -9.53 -3.28
CA GLY A 82 8.46 -10.13 -1.94
C GLY A 82 9.74 -9.93 -1.13
N GLN A 83 10.91 -10.09 -1.74
CA GLN A 83 12.20 -9.83 -1.09
C GLN A 83 12.33 -8.38 -0.64
N TYR A 84 11.95 -7.41 -1.49
CA TYR A 84 11.97 -5.99 -1.10
C TYR A 84 10.97 -5.68 0.03
N LEU A 85 9.79 -6.30 0.02
CA LEU A 85 8.82 -6.14 1.12
C LEU A 85 9.34 -6.73 2.43
N HIS A 86 10.06 -7.85 2.38
CA HIS A 86 10.63 -8.49 3.57
C HIS A 86 11.72 -7.64 4.24
N LEU A 87 12.41 -6.78 3.47
CA LEU A 87 13.36 -5.81 4.03
C LEU A 87 12.69 -4.75 4.91
N LEU A 88 11.39 -4.51 4.70
CA LEU A 88 10.62 -3.49 5.40
C LEU A 88 9.80 -4.07 6.56
N GLY A 89 9.52 -5.37 6.56
CA GLY A 89 8.83 -6.04 7.66
C GLY A 89 8.78 -7.55 7.50
N GLU A 90 8.68 -8.27 8.63
CA GLU A 90 8.69 -9.74 8.64
C GLU A 90 7.48 -10.38 7.96
N GLN A 91 6.33 -9.69 7.98
CA GLN A 91 5.07 -10.17 7.39
C GLN A 91 4.59 -9.21 6.32
N ALA A 92 4.49 -9.72 5.09
CA ALA A 92 4.00 -8.96 3.96
C ALA A 92 2.89 -9.69 3.22
N ARG A 93 1.97 -8.92 2.65
CA ARG A 93 0.89 -9.41 1.80
C ARG A 93 0.83 -8.61 0.53
N ILE A 94 0.68 -9.29 -0.60
CA ILE A 94 0.44 -8.64 -1.89
C ILE A 94 -0.98 -8.92 -2.34
N ARG A 95 -1.70 -7.86 -2.69
CA ARG A 95 -3.05 -7.89 -3.27
C ARG A 95 -3.01 -7.39 -4.69
N ILE A 96 -3.31 -8.26 -5.65
CA ILE A 96 -3.29 -7.93 -7.07
C ILE A 96 -4.73 -7.88 -7.58
N TYR A 97 -5.16 -6.71 -8.03
CA TYR A 97 -6.45 -6.48 -8.65
C TYR A 97 -6.31 -6.54 -10.18
N PRO A 98 -7.04 -7.45 -10.84
CA PRO A 98 -7.10 -7.46 -12.30
C PRO A 98 -7.85 -6.24 -12.83
N PRO A 99 -7.76 -5.93 -14.14
CA PRO A 99 -8.53 -4.86 -14.75
C PRO A 99 -10.03 -5.05 -14.51
N PRO A 100 -10.81 -3.95 -14.42
CA PRO A 100 -12.23 -4.02 -14.14
C PRO A 100 -12.93 -4.98 -15.12
N LYS A 101 -13.78 -5.87 -14.58
CA LYS A 101 -14.54 -6.92 -15.30
C LYS A 101 -13.75 -8.17 -15.72
N THR A 102 -12.49 -8.32 -15.30
CA THR A 102 -11.61 -9.40 -15.81
C THR A 102 -11.27 -10.50 -14.80
N GLY A 103 -11.78 -10.44 -13.56
CA GLY A 103 -11.58 -11.50 -12.57
C GLY A 103 -11.71 -11.04 -11.12
N SER A 104 -11.37 -11.93 -10.20
CA SER A 104 -11.31 -11.65 -8.76
C SER A 104 -9.90 -11.23 -8.33
N PRO A 105 -9.76 -10.43 -7.26
CA PRO A 105 -8.46 -10.07 -6.71
C PRO A 105 -7.70 -11.31 -6.21
N MET A 106 -6.39 -11.34 -6.45
CA MET A 106 -5.50 -12.39 -5.96
C MET A 106 -4.76 -11.89 -4.71
N ASN A 107 -4.68 -12.72 -3.67
CA ASN A 107 -3.93 -12.44 -2.46
C ASN A 107 -2.76 -13.42 -2.35
N VAL A 108 -1.55 -12.91 -2.13
CA VAL A 108 -0.34 -13.69 -1.87
C VAL A 108 0.23 -13.25 -0.51
N ILE A 109 0.57 -14.22 0.33
CA ILE A 109 1.24 -13.98 1.62
C ILE A 109 2.70 -14.37 1.42
N ILE A 110 3.61 -13.52 1.88
CA ILE A 110 5.05 -13.66 1.67
C ILE A 110 5.78 -13.48 2.99
#